data_AF-A0A7W2DUR3-F1
#
_entry.id   AF-A0A7W2DUR3-F1
#
_cell.length_a   1.000
_cell.length_b   1.000
_cell.length_c   1.000
_cell.angle_alpha   90.00
_cell.angle_beta   90.00
_cell.angle_gamma   90.00
#
_symmetry.space_group_name_H-M   'P 1'
#
loop_
_entity.id
_entity.type
_entity.pdbx_description
1 polymer ?
#
loop_
_entity_poly.entity_id
_entity_poly.type
_entity_poly.pdbx_seq_one_letter_code
_entity_poly.pdbx_strand_id
1 'polypeptide(L)'
;MPGLAEALDAVGALDRVLTGGLLRPGPAQGADLRAFAAALEGSPLAARASEAAEKAAAGTAGEDHLLALAAARTALLGSVHDALRAVSQELTGRAPDADADTEADPETGAEQPANLLLAARSWLCDLARTGWRNLDHDVVAGAAPVVSAMLPEPSLRRLATLLDGLATELAASCPGAALERVPERRWGDLWSRAMLLTVPGAAGGAPVGTVTGRLLPLGIDLHEHATAAQAQVHAVLEPADGSAPRLVRAGVSVPKPDTVVGAGVWQLLRPHLSLLGAVGEGHAVEVTGMPVTGEGDLVWSEEHARRGEPAEAFATARVVLPTASAAPTAPLDRHPARLAEPVFLEGYAIEQDADSGAVTFTVAGHRLLVDTDRVPAAGPLTPKAVASSHACIGLLRWDAGRFRLQPLAVETTVRKKPVAVHAGAWAGGTTDKAGIKAEKAATTAVTVLRERAGKLLRK
;
A
#
# COMPACT_ATOMS: atom_id res chain seq x y z
N MET A 1 -6.57 -20.28 11.03
CA MET A 1 -7.20 -19.49 12.11
C MET A 1 -8.70 -19.63 11.98
N PRO A 2 -9.45 -19.84 13.08
CA PRO A 2 -10.91 -19.93 13.03
C PRO A 2 -11.54 -18.67 12.43
N GLY A 3 -12.55 -18.80 11.57
CA GLY A 3 -13.31 -17.67 11.02
C GLY A 3 -12.65 -16.89 9.88
N LEU A 4 -11.35 -17.09 9.63
CA LEU A 4 -10.61 -16.37 8.59
C LEU A 4 -11.11 -16.71 7.18
N ALA A 5 -11.31 -18.00 6.90
CA ALA A 5 -11.75 -18.45 5.58
C ALA A 5 -13.20 -18.00 5.34
N GLU A 6 -14.05 -18.15 6.34
CA GLU A 6 -15.45 -17.76 6.32
C GLU A 6 -15.62 -16.25 6.08
N ALA A 7 -14.82 -15.41 6.74
CA ALA A 7 -14.80 -13.97 6.49
C ALA A 7 -14.37 -13.64 5.06
N LEU A 8 -13.30 -14.27 4.56
CA LEU A 8 -12.82 -14.05 3.19
C LEU A 8 -13.83 -14.53 2.15
N ASP A 9 -14.51 -15.64 2.39
CA ASP A 9 -15.57 -16.18 1.52
C ASP A 9 -16.78 -15.25 1.46
N ALA A 10 -17.19 -14.69 2.62
CA ALA A 10 -18.26 -13.69 2.67
C ALA A 10 -17.91 -12.42 1.89
N VAL A 11 -16.70 -11.87 2.04
CA VAL A 11 -16.23 -10.75 1.20
C VAL A 11 -16.22 -11.17 -0.27
N GLY A 12 -15.82 -12.41 -0.57
CA GLY A 12 -15.83 -12.97 -1.92
C GLY A 12 -17.24 -13.04 -2.53
N ALA A 13 -18.27 -13.29 -1.71
CA ALA A 13 -19.66 -13.27 -2.14
C ALA A 13 -20.09 -11.88 -2.61
N LEU A 14 -19.75 -10.82 -1.86
CA LEU A 14 -20.02 -9.45 -2.31
C LEU A 14 -19.23 -9.09 -3.58
N ASP A 15 -17.97 -9.53 -3.69
CA ASP A 15 -17.15 -9.26 -4.88
C ASP A 15 -17.74 -9.88 -6.15
N ARG A 16 -18.27 -11.11 -6.07
CA ARG A 16 -19.01 -11.74 -7.18
C ARG A 16 -20.28 -10.97 -7.55
N VAL A 17 -20.97 -10.41 -6.57
CA VAL A 17 -22.15 -9.57 -6.80
C VAL A 17 -21.77 -8.31 -7.58
N LEU A 18 -20.67 -7.65 -7.20
CA LEU A 18 -20.12 -6.50 -7.93
C LEU A 18 -19.66 -6.87 -9.35
N THR A 19 -19.19 -8.10 -9.58
CA THR A 19 -18.87 -8.58 -10.93
C THR A 19 -20.10 -8.57 -11.85
N GLY A 20 -21.25 -9.03 -11.35
CA GLY A 20 -22.50 -9.10 -12.12
C GLY A 20 -23.29 -7.78 -12.18
N GLY A 21 -23.07 -6.88 -11.22
CA GLY A 21 -23.77 -5.60 -11.11
C GLY A 21 -25.07 -5.68 -10.31
N LEU A 22 -25.49 -4.55 -9.76
CA LEU A 22 -26.62 -4.41 -8.84
C LEU A 22 -27.91 -3.86 -9.48
N LEU A 23 -27.91 -3.56 -10.78
CA LEU A 23 -29.10 -3.00 -11.45
C LEU A 23 -30.25 -4.01 -11.56
N ARG A 24 -29.93 -5.29 -11.82
CA ARG A 24 -30.91 -6.39 -11.95
C ARG A 24 -30.35 -7.68 -11.37
N PRO A 25 -30.19 -7.78 -10.03
CA PRO A 25 -29.56 -8.93 -9.41
C PRO A 25 -30.41 -10.19 -9.58
N GLY A 26 -29.75 -11.30 -9.94
CA GLY A 26 -30.39 -12.61 -10.02
C GLY A 26 -30.48 -13.32 -8.66
N PRO A 27 -31.17 -14.47 -8.58
CA PRO A 27 -31.32 -15.24 -7.33
C PRO A 27 -29.99 -15.63 -6.67
N ALA A 28 -28.96 -15.95 -7.47
CA ALA A 28 -27.63 -16.29 -6.97
C ALA A 28 -26.94 -15.09 -6.29
N GLN A 29 -27.01 -13.90 -6.91
CA GLN A 29 -26.49 -12.66 -6.31
C GLN A 29 -27.25 -12.31 -5.02
N GLY A 30 -28.57 -12.54 -4.98
CA GLY A 30 -29.36 -12.37 -3.76
C GLY A 30 -28.95 -13.33 -2.64
N ALA A 31 -28.54 -14.57 -2.97
CA ALA A 31 -27.99 -15.50 -1.99
C ALA A 31 -26.61 -15.06 -1.47
N ASP A 32 -25.73 -14.62 -2.37
CA ASP A 32 -24.40 -14.08 -2.02
C ASP A 32 -24.52 -12.85 -1.10
N LEU A 33 -25.46 -11.92 -1.38
CA LEU A 33 -25.72 -10.75 -0.52
C LEU A 33 -26.21 -11.14 0.88
N ARG A 34 -27.08 -12.15 0.99
CA ARG A 34 -27.53 -12.66 2.30
C ARG A 34 -26.40 -13.33 3.08
N ALA A 35 -25.56 -14.13 2.41
CA ALA A 35 -24.40 -14.76 3.04
C ALA A 35 -23.41 -13.70 3.56
N PHE A 36 -23.18 -12.65 2.77
CA PHE A 36 -22.36 -11.52 3.19
C PHE A 36 -22.94 -10.79 4.41
N ALA A 37 -24.25 -10.49 4.43
CA ALA A 37 -24.90 -9.85 5.57
C ALA A 37 -24.87 -10.74 6.83
N ALA A 38 -25.05 -12.05 6.69
CA ALA A 38 -24.99 -13.00 7.80
C ALA A 38 -23.61 -13.04 8.49
N ALA A 39 -22.52 -12.84 7.73
CA ALA A 39 -21.17 -12.77 8.28
C ALA A 39 -20.95 -11.57 9.23
N LEU A 40 -21.87 -10.60 9.25
CA LEU A 40 -21.83 -9.43 10.12
C LEU A 40 -22.80 -9.53 11.29
N GLU A 41 -23.49 -10.66 11.46
CA GLU A 41 -24.33 -10.91 12.63
C GLU A 41 -23.54 -10.75 13.93
N GLY A 42 -24.14 -10.10 14.93
CA GLY A 42 -23.49 -9.76 16.19
C GLY A 42 -22.56 -8.54 16.13
N SER A 43 -22.34 -7.94 14.96
CA SER A 43 -21.61 -6.66 14.84
C SER A 43 -22.55 -5.44 14.95
N PRO A 44 -22.01 -4.25 15.27
CA PRO A 44 -22.77 -2.99 15.21
C PRO A 44 -23.34 -2.66 13.82
N LEU A 45 -22.80 -3.25 12.75
CA LEU A 45 -23.24 -3.01 11.37
C LEU A 45 -24.35 -3.98 10.92
N ALA A 46 -24.70 -5.00 11.70
CA ALA A 46 -25.58 -6.10 11.28
C ALA A 46 -26.90 -5.61 10.65
N ALA A 47 -27.63 -4.73 11.35
CA ALA A 47 -28.93 -4.23 10.87
C ALA A 47 -28.81 -3.44 9.56
N ARG A 48 -27.81 -2.57 9.46
CA ARG A 48 -27.58 -1.74 8.26
C ARG A 48 -27.07 -2.56 7.08
N ALA A 49 -26.19 -3.53 7.33
CA ALA A 49 -25.72 -4.44 6.29
C ALA A 49 -26.85 -5.33 5.76
N SER A 50 -27.72 -5.83 6.64
CA SER A 50 -28.90 -6.62 6.24
C SER A 50 -29.87 -5.79 5.39
N GLU A 51 -30.24 -4.59 5.85
CA GLU A 51 -31.10 -3.68 5.09
C GLU A 51 -30.51 -3.37 3.70
N ALA A 52 -29.22 -3.02 3.65
CA ALA A 52 -28.55 -2.72 2.40
C ALA A 52 -28.47 -3.94 1.47
N ALA A 53 -28.20 -5.12 1.99
CA ALA A 53 -28.18 -6.37 1.24
C ALA A 53 -29.56 -6.72 0.67
N GLU A 54 -30.64 -6.52 1.43
CA GLU A 54 -32.01 -6.72 0.95
C GLU A 54 -32.38 -5.74 -0.17
N LYS A 55 -32.08 -4.45 0.00
CA LYS A 55 -32.33 -3.44 -1.04
C LYS A 55 -31.50 -3.70 -2.30
N ALA A 56 -30.25 -4.11 -2.14
CA ALA A 56 -29.37 -4.51 -3.23
C ALA A 56 -29.93 -5.74 -3.96
N ALA A 57 -30.35 -6.78 -3.24
CA ALA A 57 -30.93 -7.99 -3.82
C ALA A 57 -32.27 -7.72 -4.55
N ALA A 58 -33.01 -6.70 -4.13
CA ALA A 58 -34.21 -6.22 -4.81
C ALA A 58 -33.94 -5.28 -6.01
N GLY A 59 -32.68 -4.92 -6.29
CA GLY A 59 -32.32 -3.95 -7.33
C GLY A 59 -32.75 -2.51 -7.01
N THR A 60 -32.94 -2.19 -5.73
CA THR A 60 -33.45 -0.89 -5.25
C THR A 60 -32.47 -0.17 -4.31
N ALA A 61 -31.23 -0.64 -4.23
CA ALA A 61 -30.18 0.01 -3.43
C ALA A 61 -29.87 1.42 -3.93
N GLY A 62 -30.25 2.41 -3.12
CA GLY A 62 -29.74 3.78 -3.20
C GLY A 62 -28.27 3.91 -2.75
N GLU A 63 -27.74 5.13 -2.85
CA GLU A 63 -26.37 5.48 -2.50
C GLU A 63 -25.97 5.05 -1.08
N ASP A 64 -26.80 5.36 -0.07
CA ASP A 64 -26.54 5.02 1.33
C ASP A 64 -26.39 3.51 1.56
N HIS A 65 -27.15 2.69 0.81
CA HIS A 65 -27.05 1.23 0.90
C HIS A 65 -25.73 0.75 0.30
N LEU A 66 -25.28 1.30 -0.81
CA LEU A 66 -23.99 0.95 -1.42
C LEU A 66 -22.83 1.36 -0.51
N LEU A 67 -22.92 2.53 0.12
CA LEU A 67 -21.97 2.97 1.13
C LEU A 67 -21.95 2.04 2.34
N ALA A 68 -23.12 1.60 2.82
CA ALA A 68 -23.23 0.64 3.92
C ALA A 68 -22.59 -0.72 3.56
N LEU A 69 -22.77 -1.22 2.33
CA LEU A 69 -22.10 -2.44 1.86
C LEU A 69 -20.57 -2.27 1.80
N ALA A 70 -20.08 -1.12 1.32
CA ALA A 70 -18.64 -0.82 1.31
C ALA A 70 -18.05 -0.75 2.74
N ALA A 71 -18.79 -0.13 3.68
CA ALA A 71 -18.41 -0.05 5.09
C ALA A 71 -18.37 -1.44 5.75
N ALA A 72 -19.43 -2.22 5.55
CA ALA A 72 -19.54 -3.61 5.99
C ALA A 72 -18.37 -4.47 5.48
N ARG A 73 -18.02 -4.34 4.19
CA ARG A 73 -16.94 -5.10 3.56
C ARG A 73 -15.59 -4.71 4.17
N THR A 74 -15.37 -3.42 4.36
CA THR A 74 -14.15 -2.88 4.97
C THR A 74 -14.01 -3.32 6.42
N ALA A 75 -15.09 -3.31 7.21
CA ALA A 75 -15.08 -3.77 8.60
C ALA A 75 -14.74 -5.26 8.71
N LEU A 76 -15.29 -6.11 7.82
CA LEU A 76 -14.98 -7.54 7.78
C LEU A 76 -13.53 -7.81 7.38
N LEU A 77 -12.97 -7.03 6.44
CA LEU A 77 -11.55 -7.09 6.11
C LEU A 77 -10.66 -6.54 7.24
N GLY A 78 -11.18 -5.59 8.02
CA GLY A 78 -10.56 -5.08 9.23
C GLY A 78 -10.42 -6.15 10.31
N SER A 79 -11.43 -6.98 10.53
CA SER A 79 -11.33 -8.10 11.48
C SER A 79 -10.32 -9.16 11.02
N VAL A 80 -10.25 -9.42 9.70
CA VAL A 80 -9.21 -10.29 9.11
C VAL A 80 -7.83 -9.69 9.32
N HIS A 81 -7.66 -8.39 9.08
CA HIS A 81 -6.41 -7.68 9.34
C HIS A 81 -5.98 -7.82 10.80
N ASP A 82 -6.88 -7.56 11.74
CA ASP A 82 -6.56 -7.59 13.17
C ASP A 82 -6.17 -8.99 13.64
N ALA A 83 -6.84 -10.03 13.11
CA ALA A 83 -6.48 -11.41 13.37
C ALA A 83 -5.07 -11.75 12.82
N LEU A 84 -4.78 -11.36 11.57
CA LEU A 84 -3.47 -11.60 10.94
C LEU A 84 -2.35 -10.81 11.62
N ARG A 85 -2.64 -9.58 12.07
CA ARG A 85 -1.72 -8.75 12.83
C ARG A 85 -1.35 -9.41 14.16
N ALA A 86 -2.31 -10.01 14.87
CA ALA A 86 -2.03 -10.75 16.10
C ALA A 86 -1.05 -11.91 15.87
N VAL A 87 -1.20 -12.67 14.78
CA VAL A 87 -0.24 -13.71 14.39
C VAL A 87 1.14 -13.12 14.10
N SER A 88 1.21 -12.01 13.38
CA SER A 88 2.48 -11.33 13.09
C SER A 88 3.18 -10.86 14.38
N GLN A 89 2.41 -10.35 15.35
CA GLN A 89 2.94 -9.94 16.66
C GLN A 89 3.49 -11.13 17.44
N GLU A 90 2.78 -12.25 17.46
CA GLU A 90 3.24 -13.49 18.09
C GLU A 90 4.55 -13.99 17.47
N LEU A 91 4.64 -14.00 16.12
CA LEU A 91 5.85 -14.43 15.40
C LEU A 91 7.06 -13.52 15.62
N THR A 92 6.82 -12.23 15.84
CA THR A 92 7.90 -11.23 16.00
C THR A 92 8.27 -10.96 17.45
N GLY A 93 7.44 -11.38 18.40
CA GLY A 93 7.62 -11.12 19.83
C GLY A 93 7.52 -9.64 20.23
N ARG A 94 7.04 -8.78 19.34
CA ARG A 94 6.96 -7.32 19.58
C ARG A 94 5.74 -6.94 20.40
N ALA A 95 5.95 -6.05 21.37
CA ALA A 95 4.87 -5.46 22.14
C ALA A 95 4.11 -4.40 21.31
N PRO A 96 2.78 -4.27 21.49
CA PRO A 96 2.05 -3.10 21.00
C PRO A 96 2.58 -1.83 21.67
N ASP A 97 2.50 -0.70 20.97
CA ASP A 97 2.86 0.60 21.57
C ASP A 97 1.90 0.91 22.74
N ALA A 98 2.45 1.08 23.94
CA ALA A 98 1.68 1.30 25.17
C ALA A 98 1.05 2.70 25.24
N ASP A 99 1.58 3.65 24.46
CA ASP A 99 1.05 5.02 24.35
C ASP A 99 -0.04 5.15 23.26
N ALA A 100 -0.46 4.03 22.64
CA ALA A 100 -1.37 3.99 21.51
C ALA A 100 -2.85 4.31 21.85
N ASP A 101 -3.20 4.39 23.13
CA ASP A 101 -4.59 4.58 23.61
C ASP A 101 -5.13 6.00 23.43
N THR A 102 -4.51 6.82 22.59
CA THR A 102 -5.12 8.10 22.21
C THR A 102 -6.12 7.83 21.09
N GLU A 103 -7.37 7.53 21.45
CA GLU A 103 -8.51 7.79 20.57
C GLU A 103 -8.46 9.28 20.21
N ALA A 104 -7.78 9.61 19.12
CA ALA A 104 -7.84 10.95 18.57
C ALA A 104 -9.29 11.16 18.13
N ASP A 105 -9.95 12.13 18.78
CA ASP A 105 -11.25 12.62 18.33
C ASP A 105 -11.13 12.95 16.84
N PRO A 106 -12.15 12.65 16.01
CA PRO A 106 -12.13 13.05 14.62
C PRO A 106 -12.08 14.58 14.58
N GLU A 107 -10.87 15.13 14.38
CA GLU A 107 -10.72 16.54 14.11
C GLU A 107 -11.56 16.86 12.88
N THR A 108 -12.43 17.85 13.01
CA THR A 108 -13.09 18.48 11.87
C THR A 108 -12.02 19.04 10.95
N GLY A 109 -11.60 18.23 9.98
CA GLY A 109 -10.69 18.64 8.92
C GLY A 109 -11.26 19.84 8.17
N ALA A 110 -10.39 20.52 7.41
CA ALA A 110 -10.78 21.61 6.54
C ALA A 110 -12.02 21.23 5.70
N GLU A 111 -12.93 22.19 5.52
CA GLU A 111 -14.18 21.99 4.78
C GLU A 111 -13.88 21.37 3.40
N GLN A 112 -14.33 20.12 3.21
CA GLN A 112 -14.11 19.41 1.96
C GLN A 112 -15.18 19.82 0.95
N PRO A 113 -14.83 20.01 -0.34
CA PRO A 113 -15.80 20.29 -1.40
C PRO A 113 -16.86 19.18 -1.54
N ALA A 114 -18.00 19.34 -0.85
CA ALA A 114 -19.03 18.31 -0.74
C ALA A 114 -19.58 17.86 -2.11
N ASN A 115 -19.64 18.77 -3.07
CA ASN A 115 -20.05 18.50 -4.45
C ASN A 115 -19.08 17.54 -5.18
N LEU A 116 -17.78 17.63 -4.93
CA LEU A 116 -16.79 16.74 -5.55
C LEU A 116 -16.83 15.34 -4.93
N LEU A 117 -17.00 15.26 -3.61
CA LEU A 117 -17.21 13.98 -2.91
C LEU A 117 -18.48 13.28 -3.42
N LEU A 118 -19.57 14.03 -3.61
CA LEU A 118 -20.81 13.50 -4.17
C LEU A 118 -20.63 13.02 -5.62
N ALA A 119 -19.92 13.79 -6.46
CA ALA A 119 -19.64 13.40 -7.85
C ALA A 119 -18.84 12.09 -7.93
N ALA A 120 -17.80 11.95 -7.10
CA ALA A 120 -17.03 10.71 -6.98
C ALA A 120 -17.91 9.53 -6.54
N ARG A 121 -18.75 9.74 -5.53
CA ARG A 121 -19.64 8.70 -5.00
C ARG A 121 -20.69 8.27 -6.03
N SER A 122 -21.25 9.21 -6.79
CA SER A 122 -22.19 8.92 -7.87
C SER A 122 -21.55 7.99 -8.91
N TRP A 123 -20.33 8.31 -9.37
CA TRP A 123 -19.60 7.46 -10.31
C TRP A 123 -19.34 6.05 -9.76
N LEU A 124 -18.94 5.94 -8.49
CA LEU A 124 -18.75 4.65 -7.82
C LEU A 124 -20.06 3.85 -7.67
N CYS A 125 -21.19 4.53 -7.46
CA CYS A 125 -22.50 3.87 -7.45
C CYS A 125 -22.87 3.34 -8.84
N ASP A 126 -22.57 4.09 -9.89
CA ASP A 126 -22.83 3.67 -11.27
C ASP A 126 -21.97 2.48 -11.66
N LEU A 127 -20.71 2.43 -11.21
CA LEU A 127 -19.85 1.25 -11.33
C LEU A 127 -20.48 0.02 -10.65
N ALA A 128 -20.95 0.14 -9.41
CA ALA A 128 -21.54 -0.99 -8.68
C ALA A 128 -22.86 -1.48 -9.30
N ARG A 129 -23.67 -0.55 -9.83
CA ARG A 129 -24.93 -0.89 -10.54
C ARG A 129 -24.65 -1.60 -11.86
N THR A 130 -23.69 -1.10 -12.62
CA THR A 130 -23.28 -1.66 -13.91
C THR A 130 -22.63 -3.03 -13.72
N GLY A 131 -21.71 -3.12 -12.77
CA GLY A 131 -20.90 -4.30 -12.51
C GLY A 131 -19.77 -4.49 -13.51
N TRP A 132 -18.71 -5.17 -13.07
CA TRP A 132 -17.45 -5.30 -13.80
C TRP A 132 -17.61 -5.91 -15.20
N ARG A 133 -18.53 -6.87 -15.36
CA ARG A 133 -18.77 -7.54 -16.65
C ARG A 133 -19.51 -6.69 -17.66
N ASN A 134 -20.22 -5.65 -17.24
CA ASN A 134 -21.03 -4.81 -18.12
C ASN A 134 -20.39 -3.42 -18.34
N LEU A 135 -19.15 -3.21 -17.90
CA LEU A 135 -18.44 -1.96 -18.11
C LEU A 135 -18.18 -1.69 -19.59
N ASP A 136 -18.44 -0.46 -20.00
CA ASP A 136 -18.06 0.10 -21.29
C ASP A 136 -17.13 1.32 -21.10
N HIS A 137 -16.70 1.91 -22.23
CA HIS A 137 -15.81 3.07 -22.20
C HIS A 137 -16.46 4.32 -21.63
N ASP A 138 -17.79 4.48 -21.76
CA ASP A 138 -18.50 5.69 -21.33
C ASP A 138 -18.61 5.74 -19.81
N VAL A 139 -18.97 4.62 -19.18
CA VAL A 139 -19.02 4.50 -17.71
C VAL A 139 -17.64 4.76 -17.10
N VAL A 140 -16.57 4.22 -17.70
CA VAL A 140 -15.20 4.42 -17.20
C VAL A 140 -14.72 5.86 -17.42
N ALA A 141 -15.03 6.47 -18.57
CA ALA A 141 -14.65 7.85 -18.87
C ALA A 141 -15.26 8.88 -17.90
N GLY A 142 -16.37 8.53 -17.23
CA GLY A 142 -17.00 9.37 -16.20
C GLY A 142 -16.10 9.79 -15.04
N ALA A 143 -15.01 9.05 -14.77
CA ALA A 143 -14.05 9.40 -13.72
C ALA A 143 -13.21 10.65 -14.03
N ALA A 144 -12.86 10.85 -15.31
CA ALA A 144 -11.88 11.86 -15.73
C ALA A 144 -12.19 13.29 -15.26
N PRO A 145 -13.42 13.84 -15.45
CA PRO A 145 -13.73 15.19 -14.97
C PRO A 145 -13.71 15.29 -13.44
N VAL A 146 -14.10 14.23 -12.73
CA VAL A 146 -14.09 14.18 -11.27
C VAL A 146 -12.66 14.21 -10.75
N VAL A 147 -11.79 13.34 -11.26
CA VAL A 147 -10.37 13.29 -10.89
C VAL A 147 -9.68 14.63 -11.18
N SER A 148 -9.90 15.19 -12.38
CA SER A 148 -9.32 16.48 -12.78
C SER A 148 -9.70 17.62 -11.84
N ALA A 149 -10.96 17.66 -11.37
CA ALA A 149 -11.42 18.66 -10.42
C ALA A 149 -10.90 18.45 -8.99
N MET A 150 -10.61 17.21 -8.59
CA MET A 150 -10.15 16.89 -7.24
C MET A 150 -8.63 17.04 -7.04
N LEU A 151 -7.82 16.81 -8.07
CA LEU A 151 -6.35 16.84 -7.97
C LEU A 151 -5.77 18.18 -7.43
N PRO A 152 -6.31 19.36 -7.79
CA PRO A 152 -5.86 20.63 -7.22
C PRO A 152 -6.01 20.68 -5.69
N GLU A 153 -7.07 20.09 -5.15
CA GLU A 153 -7.46 20.15 -3.74
C GLU A 153 -6.65 19.17 -2.88
N PRO A 154 -5.72 19.64 -2.01
CA PRO A 154 -4.83 18.76 -1.25
C PRO A 154 -5.56 17.70 -0.40
N SER A 155 -6.69 18.09 0.21
CA SER A 155 -7.52 17.20 1.04
C SER A 155 -8.22 16.09 0.25
N LEU A 156 -8.32 16.22 -1.08
CA LEU A 156 -8.98 15.27 -1.96
C LEU A 156 -8.00 14.43 -2.79
N ARG A 157 -6.70 14.75 -2.79
CA ARG A 157 -5.70 14.05 -3.62
C ARG A 157 -5.64 12.55 -3.36
N ARG A 158 -5.79 12.11 -2.11
CA ARG A 158 -5.83 10.67 -1.76
C ARG A 158 -6.93 9.94 -2.53
N LEU A 159 -8.14 10.50 -2.53
CA LEU A 159 -9.27 9.92 -3.26
C LEU A 159 -9.07 10.08 -4.77
N ALA A 160 -8.61 11.25 -5.25
CA ALA A 160 -8.35 11.48 -6.67
C ALA A 160 -7.37 10.46 -7.27
N THR A 161 -6.24 10.19 -6.60
CA THR A 161 -5.25 9.20 -7.05
C THR A 161 -5.81 7.78 -7.03
N LEU A 162 -6.64 7.44 -6.05
CA LEU A 162 -7.30 6.13 -5.99
C LEU A 162 -8.29 5.95 -7.15
N LEU A 163 -9.10 6.97 -7.45
CA LEU A 163 -10.04 6.97 -8.56
C LEU A 163 -9.32 6.92 -9.92
N ASP A 164 -8.22 7.67 -10.08
CA ASP A 164 -7.37 7.65 -11.27
C ASP A 164 -6.81 6.25 -11.54
N GLY A 165 -6.26 5.59 -10.51
CA GLY A 165 -5.74 4.23 -10.61
C GLY A 165 -6.84 3.21 -10.94
N LEU A 166 -7.99 3.28 -10.24
CA LEU A 166 -9.12 2.41 -10.54
C LEU A 166 -9.61 2.60 -11.98
N ALA A 167 -9.87 3.84 -12.40
CA ALA A 167 -10.34 4.15 -13.75
C ALA A 167 -9.35 3.68 -14.83
N THR A 168 -8.04 3.84 -14.60
CA THR A 168 -7.00 3.37 -15.52
C THR A 168 -7.06 1.86 -15.72
N GLU A 169 -7.23 1.08 -14.65
CA GLU A 169 -7.35 -0.37 -14.75
C GLU A 169 -8.64 -0.83 -15.42
N LEU A 170 -9.75 -0.16 -15.10
CA LEU A 170 -11.03 -0.45 -15.74
C LEU A 170 -10.93 -0.13 -17.24
N ALA A 171 -10.31 0.99 -17.62
CA ALA A 171 -10.13 1.38 -19.02
C ALA A 171 -9.28 0.37 -19.81
N ALA A 172 -8.20 -0.12 -19.21
CA ALA A 172 -7.36 -1.19 -19.79
C ALA A 172 -8.09 -2.53 -19.92
N SER A 173 -9.21 -2.69 -19.22
CA SER A 173 -10.02 -3.90 -19.15
C SER A 173 -11.35 -3.77 -19.90
N CYS A 174 -11.59 -2.64 -20.58
CA CYS A 174 -12.83 -2.41 -21.33
C CYS A 174 -12.77 -2.99 -22.75
N PRO A 175 -13.89 -3.55 -23.26
CA PRO A 175 -15.15 -3.78 -22.56
C PRO A 175 -15.05 -4.95 -21.57
N GLY A 176 -15.71 -4.81 -20.41
CA GLY A 176 -15.62 -5.82 -19.33
C GLY A 176 -16.13 -7.22 -19.72
N ALA A 177 -17.01 -7.29 -20.73
CA ALA A 177 -17.54 -8.54 -21.27
C ALA A 177 -16.46 -9.41 -21.93
N ALA A 178 -15.36 -8.81 -22.41
CA ALA A 178 -14.28 -9.51 -23.09
C ALA A 178 -13.24 -10.10 -22.11
N LEU A 179 -13.34 -9.82 -20.81
CA LEU A 179 -12.37 -10.28 -19.83
C LEU A 179 -12.46 -11.80 -19.63
N GLU A 180 -11.33 -12.51 -19.77
CA GLU A 180 -11.29 -13.92 -19.37
C GLU A 180 -11.47 -14.06 -17.86
N ARG A 181 -10.78 -13.21 -17.09
CA ARG A 181 -10.83 -13.17 -15.63
C ARG A 181 -11.00 -11.75 -15.11
N VAL A 182 -11.93 -11.57 -14.19
CA VAL A 182 -12.12 -10.31 -13.46
C VAL A 182 -11.29 -10.36 -12.17
N PRO A 183 -10.49 -9.33 -11.83
CA PRO A 183 -9.75 -9.26 -10.57
C PRO A 183 -10.68 -8.82 -9.42
N GLU A 184 -11.72 -9.62 -9.13
CA GLU A 184 -12.88 -9.24 -8.32
C GLU A 184 -12.49 -8.66 -6.95
N ARG A 185 -11.59 -9.34 -6.22
CA ARG A 185 -11.10 -8.89 -4.91
C ARG A 185 -10.48 -7.51 -4.99
N ARG A 186 -9.59 -7.32 -5.95
CA ARG A 186 -8.79 -6.10 -6.10
C ARG A 186 -9.67 -4.90 -6.45
N TRP A 187 -10.61 -5.06 -7.38
CA TRP A 187 -11.54 -4.00 -7.73
C TRP A 187 -12.58 -3.75 -6.64
N GLY A 188 -13.01 -4.79 -5.91
CA GLY A 188 -13.83 -4.65 -4.70
C GLY A 188 -13.14 -3.86 -3.59
N ASP A 189 -11.83 -4.09 -3.38
CA ASP A 189 -11.01 -3.35 -2.40
C ASP A 189 -10.90 -1.86 -2.78
N LEU A 190 -10.57 -1.57 -4.04
CA LEU A 190 -10.47 -0.19 -4.54
C LEU A 190 -11.82 0.53 -4.48
N TRP A 191 -12.90 -0.12 -4.92
CA TRP A 191 -14.25 0.45 -4.90
C TRP A 191 -14.69 0.77 -3.47
N SER A 192 -14.53 -0.18 -2.54
CA SER A 192 -14.96 0.01 -1.15
C SER A 192 -14.16 1.11 -0.47
N ARG A 193 -12.84 1.14 -0.72
CA ARG A 193 -11.98 2.19 -0.17
C ARG A 193 -12.36 3.56 -0.73
N ALA A 194 -12.63 3.66 -2.02
CA ALA A 194 -13.04 4.90 -2.67
C ALA A 194 -14.39 5.38 -2.14
N MET A 195 -15.37 4.48 -1.98
CA MET A 195 -16.67 4.79 -1.39
C MET A 195 -16.54 5.39 0.00
N LEU A 196 -15.73 4.79 0.88
CA LEU A 196 -15.53 5.30 2.24
C LEU A 196 -14.80 6.64 2.25
N LEU A 197 -13.82 6.85 1.38
CA LEU A 197 -13.13 8.13 1.25
C LEU A 197 -14.03 9.27 0.72
N THR A 198 -15.22 8.96 0.19
CA THR A 198 -16.22 9.99 -0.14
C THR A 198 -16.99 10.50 1.08
N VAL A 199 -16.84 9.89 2.24
CA VAL A 199 -17.45 10.37 3.49
C VAL A 199 -16.59 11.50 4.05
N PRO A 200 -17.16 12.69 4.33
CA PRO A 200 -16.40 13.80 4.88
C PRO A 200 -15.59 13.39 6.12
N GLY A 201 -14.31 13.74 6.15
CA GLY A 201 -13.39 13.39 7.25
C GLY A 201 -12.79 11.98 7.20
N ALA A 202 -13.23 11.09 6.29
CA ALA A 202 -12.71 9.73 6.19
C ALA A 202 -11.27 9.63 5.63
N ALA A 203 -10.73 10.70 5.04
CA ALA A 203 -9.38 10.67 4.49
C ALA A 203 -8.27 10.57 5.56
N GLY A 204 -8.63 10.70 6.84
CA GLY A 204 -7.71 10.74 7.98
C GLY A 204 -7.46 12.17 8.47
N GLY A 205 -7.16 12.31 9.76
CA GLY A 205 -6.86 13.59 10.41
C GLY A 205 -5.44 14.10 10.09
N ALA A 206 -5.20 15.36 10.46
CA ALA A 206 -3.88 15.99 10.43
C ALA A 206 -2.85 15.19 11.25
N PRO A 207 -1.53 15.48 11.12
CA PRO A 207 -0.53 14.91 12.03
C PRO A 207 -0.99 15.07 13.48
N VAL A 208 -0.98 13.96 14.22
CA VAL A 208 -1.46 13.92 15.62
C VAL A 208 -0.41 14.45 16.60
N GLY A 209 0.80 14.71 16.11
CA GLY A 209 1.91 15.25 16.89
C GLY A 209 3.18 15.39 16.07
N THR A 210 4.28 15.59 16.78
CA THR A 210 5.63 15.65 16.21
C THR A 210 6.58 14.72 16.95
N VAL A 211 7.63 14.25 16.27
CA VAL A 211 8.67 13.41 16.85
C VAL A 211 10.05 14.02 16.70
N THR A 212 10.89 13.77 17.70
CA THR A 212 12.31 14.17 17.71
C THR A 212 13.14 12.97 18.12
N GLY A 213 14.23 12.71 17.41
CA GLY A 213 15.08 11.54 17.66
C GLY A 213 15.89 11.13 16.46
N ARG A 214 16.43 9.92 16.53
CA ARG A 214 17.27 9.32 15.50
C ARG A 214 16.47 8.28 14.70
N LEU A 215 16.33 8.52 13.42
CA LEU A 215 15.67 7.62 12.48
C LEU A 215 16.70 6.67 11.86
N LEU A 216 16.43 5.36 11.96
CA LEU A 216 17.29 4.28 11.47
C LEU A 216 16.60 3.54 10.31
N PRO A 217 16.93 3.84 9.05
CA PRO A 217 16.31 3.18 7.91
C PRO A 217 16.63 1.68 7.83
N LEU A 218 15.59 0.87 7.59
CA LEU A 218 15.71 -0.58 7.35
C LEU A 218 15.73 -0.89 5.85
N GLY A 219 14.96 -0.15 5.05
CA GLY A 219 14.87 -0.33 3.60
C GLY A 219 13.73 0.46 2.97
N ILE A 220 13.59 0.35 1.64
CA ILE A 220 12.58 1.07 0.84
C ILE A 220 11.67 0.08 0.11
N ASP A 221 10.37 0.24 0.26
CA ASP A 221 9.33 -0.31 -0.62
C ASP A 221 9.00 0.73 -1.70
N LEU A 222 9.20 0.39 -2.98
CA LEU A 222 8.95 1.28 -4.11
C LEU A 222 7.65 0.88 -4.81
N HIS A 223 6.66 1.76 -4.76
CA HIS A 223 5.39 1.61 -5.46
C HIS A 223 5.39 2.41 -6.76
N GLU A 224 5.18 1.73 -7.89
CA GLU A 224 5.06 2.35 -9.21
C GLU A 224 3.65 2.15 -9.76
N HIS A 225 2.98 3.25 -10.09
CA HIS A 225 1.74 3.30 -10.86
C HIS A 225 2.02 3.94 -12.23
N ALA A 226 1.10 3.88 -13.19
CA ALA A 226 1.28 4.57 -14.47
C ALA A 226 1.49 6.08 -14.28
N THR A 227 0.71 6.70 -13.38
CA THR A 227 0.64 8.16 -13.19
C THR A 227 1.37 8.69 -11.94
N ALA A 228 1.84 7.80 -11.07
CA ALA A 228 2.49 8.18 -9.80
C ALA A 228 3.55 7.16 -9.38
N ALA A 229 4.50 7.58 -8.55
CA ALA A 229 5.37 6.68 -7.81
C ALA A 229 5.49 7.14 -6.36
N GLN A 230 5.74 6.18 -5.47
CA GLN A 230 6.00 6.41 -4.06
C GLN A 230 7.18 5.56 -3.60
N ALA A 231 8.14 6.17 -2.90
CA ALA A 231 9.11 5.46 -2.09
C ALA A 231 8.67 5.52 -0.63
N GLN A 232 8.46 4.36 -0.02
CA GLN A 232 8.14 4.22 1.39
C GLN A 232 9.32 3.61 2.12
N VAL A 233 9.98 4.41 2.96
CA VAL A 233 11.06 3.96 3.82
C VAL A 233 10.47 3.38 5.10
N HIS A 234 10.83 2.14 5.40
CA HIS A 234 10.57 1.52 6.69
C HIS A 234 11.76 1.76 7.60
N ALA A 235 11.53 2.22 8.82
CA ALA A 235 12.58 2.62 9.74
C ALA A 235 12.21 2.34 11.19
N VAL A 236 13.22 2.36 12.06
CA VAL A 236 13.05 2.44 13.51
C VAL A 236 13.39 3.85 13.95
N LEU A 237 12.51 4.49 14.72
CA LEU A 237 12.78 5.76 15.40
C LEU A 237 13.26 5.46 16.81
N GLU A 238 14.42 5.99 17.19
CA GLU A 238 14.89 6.09 18.57
C GLU A 238 14.55 7.50 19.10
N PRO A 239 13.51 7.64 19.94
CA PRO A 239 13.09 8.95 20.45
C PRO A 239 14.18 9.61 21.30
N ALA A 240 14.34 10.93 21.16
CA ALA A 240 15.34 11.71 21.90
C ALA A 240 15.05 11.77 23.42
N ASP A 241 13.81 11.51 23.83
CA ASP A 241 13.40 11.45 25.24
C ASP A 241 13.78 10.12 25.92
N GLY A 242 14.38 9.18 25.19
CA GLY A 242 14.79 7.87 25.70
C GLY A 242 13.65 6.87 25.86
N SER A 243 12.45 7.17 25.34
CA SER A 243 11.36 6.19 25.25
C SER A 243 11.68 5.03 24.32
N ALA A 244 10.87 3.98 24.35
CA ALA A 244 11.11 2.78 23.57
C ALA A 244 11.19 3.10 22.05
N PRO A 245 12.09 2.42 21.29
CA PRO A 245 12.12 2.56 19.85
C PRO A 245 10.76 2.27 19.22
N ARG A 246 10.41 2.96 18.13
CA ARG A 246 9.11 2.84 17.46
C ARG A 246 9.30 2.49 15.99
N LEU A 247 8.47 1.58 15.47
CA LEU A 247 8.37 1.37 14.04
C LEU A 247 7.68 2.55 13.39
N VAL A 248 8.34 3.13 12.39
CA VAL A 248 7.81 4.27 11.64
C VAL A 248 7.99 4.05 10.13
N ARG A 249 7.20 4.76 9.35
CA ARG A 249 7.31 4.80 7.90
C ARG A 249 7.48 6.25 7.45
N ALA A 250 8.32 6.51 6.45
CA ALA A 250 8.41 7.81 5.80
C ALA A 250 8.16 7.63 4.31
N GLY A 251 7.12 8.28 3.78
CA GLY A 251 6.72 8.17 2.39
C GLY A 251 6.95 9.45 1.62
N VAL A 252 7.51 9.34 0.41
CA VAL A 252 7.57 10.45 -0.56
C VAL A 252 6.94 10.00 -1.88
N SER A 253 6.03 10.82 -2.39
CA SER A 253 5.23 10.50 -3.58
C SER A 253 5.37 11.60 -4.63
N VAL A 254 5.45 11.21 -5.90
CA VAL A 254 5.57 12.14 -7.02
C VAL A 254 4.65 11.72 -8.17
N PRO A 255 4.03 12.68 -8.88
CA PRO A 255 3.40 12.38 -10.16
C PRO A 255 4.47 11.96 -11.16
N LYS A 256 4.16 10.99 -12.02
CA LYS A 256 5.05 10.55 -13.10
C LYS A 256 4.29 10.24 -14.38
N PRO A 257 4.88 10.48 -15.56
CA PRO A 257 4.36 9.88 -16.79
C PRO A 257 4.65 8.36 -16.79
N ASP A 258 3.79 7.60 -17.48
CA ASP A 258 3.87 6.14 -17.62
C ASP A 258 5.20 5.66 -18.23
N THR A 259 5.79 6.48 -19.09
CA THR A 259 7.11 6.26 -19.70
C THR A 259 8.30 6.31 -18.74
N VAL A 260 8.15 6.85 -17.53
CA VAL A 260 9.20 6.84 -16.50
C VAL A 260 9.05 5.58 -15.66
N VAL A 261 10.00 4.67 -15.81
CA VAL A 261 10.05 3.35 -15.16
C VAL A 261 11.45 3.05 -14.62
N GLY A 262 11.53 2.14 -13.66
CA GLY A 262 12.80 1.65 -13.12
C GLY A 262 13.65 2.76 -12.51
N ALA A 263 14.95 2.79 -12.79
CA ALA A 263 15.88 3.78 -12.20
C ALA A 263 15.51 5.25 -12.51
N GLY A 264 14.70 5.51 -13.53
CA GLY A 264 14.19 6.86 -13.82
C GLY A 264 13.29 7.42 -12.71
N VAL A 265 12.63 6.56 -11.94
CA VAL A 265 11.74 6.97 -10.84
C VAL A 265 12.51 7.69 -9.74
N TRP A 266 13.73 7.26 -9.42
CA TRP A 266 14.55 7.94 -8.42
C TRP A 266 14.87 9.38 -8.79
N GLN A 267 15.01 9.69 -10.08
CA GLN A 267 15.26 11.07 -10.52
C GLN A 267 14.10 12.01 -10.18
N LEU A 268 12.86 11.50 -10.18
CA LEU A 268 11.68 12.28 -9.80
C LEU A 268 11.58 12.45 -8.27
N LEU A 269 11.99 11.44 -7.51
CA LEU A 269 11.91 11.42 -6.04
C LEU A 269 13.07 12.17 -5.34
N ARG A 270 14.15 12.46 -6.07
CA ARG A 270 15.36 13.13 -5.54
C ARG A 270 15.16 14.46 -4.84
N PRO A 271 14.13 15.31 -5.07
CA PRO A 271 13.94 16.50 -4.23
C PRO A 271 13.94 16.22 -2.72
N HIS A 272 13.68 14.97 -2.31
CA HIS A 272 13.75 14.51 -0.92
C HIS A 272 15.09 13.84 -0.58
N LEU A 273 16.19 14.58 -0.75
CA LEU A 273 17.56 14.03 -0.73
C LEU A 273 17.98 13.46 0.63
N SER A 274 17.56 14.05 1.75
CA SER A 274 18.08 13.62 3.05
C SER A 274 17.62 12.21 3.43
N LEU A 275 16.34 11.88 3.18
CA LEU A 275 15.82 10.51 3.39
C LEU A 275 16.49 9.51 2.46
N LEU A 276 16.41 9.76 1.14
CA LEU A 276 16.84 8.80 0.13
C LEU A 276 18.36 8.63 0.11
N GLY A 277 19.11 9.70 0.39
CA GLY A 277 20.55 9.67 0.60
C GLY A 277 20.94 8.85 1.83
N ALA A 278 20.25 9.06 2.97
CA ALA A 278 20.52 8.29 4.18
C ALA A 278 20.32 6.78 3.98
N VAL A 279 19.25 6.37 3.29
CA VAL A 279 19.05 4.94 2.98
C VAL A 279 20.12 4.41 2.02
N GLY A 280 20.45 5.15 0.96
CA GLY A 280 21.43 4.72 -0.04
C GLY A 280 22.86 4.63 0.50
N GLU A 281 23.21 5.48 1.46
CA GLU A 281 24.56 5.60 2.02
C GLU A 281 24.73 4.90 3.38
N GLY A 282 23.66 4.34 3.95
CA GLY A 282 23.71 3.65 5.25
C GLY A 282 23.91 4.60 6.42
N HIS A 283 23.17 5.71 6.43
CA HIS A 283 23.18 6.71 7.51
C HIS A 283 21.85 6.75 8.26
N ALA A 284 21.91 7.14 9.53
CA ALA A 284 20.73 7.60 10.25
C ALA A 284 20.28 8.98 9.74
N VAL A 285 19.07 9.38 10.11
CA VAL A 285 18.59 10.76 9.98
C VAL A 285 18.23 11.27 11.37
N GLU A 286 18.81 12.40 11.75
CA GLU A 286 18.36 13.15 12.92
C GLU A 286 17.10 13.93 12.53
N VAL A 287 15.99 13.65 13.23
CA VAL A 287 14.71 14.33 13.02
C VAL A 287 14.38 15.21 14.22
N THR A 288 13.90 16.43 13.97
CA THR A 288 13.51 17.38 15.02
C THR A 288 12.15 17.97 14.73
N GLY A 289 11.16 17.64 15.55
CA GLY A 289 9.78 18.09 15.38
C GLY A 289 9.13 17.62 14.07
N MET A 290 9.53 16.46 13.53
CA MET A 290 8.94 15.90 12.30
C MET A 290 7.47 15.54 12.56
N PRO A 291 6.50 15.99 11.74
CA PRO A 291 5.10 15.62 11.96
C PRO A 291 4.87 14.12 11.75
N VAL A 292 4.02 13.53 12.59
CA VAL A 292 3.70 12.09 12.59
C VAL A 292 2.20 11.84 12.67
N THR A 293 1.70 10.81 11.99
CA THR A 293 0.31 10.33 12.11
C THR A 293 0.17 9.34 13.28
N GLY A 294 -1.07 9.08 13.72
CA GLY A 294 -1.34 8.06 14.74
C GLY A 294 -0.92 6.64 14.33
N GLU A 295 -0.69 6.39 13.04
CA GLU A 295 -0.21 5.10 12.51
C GLU A 295 1.32 5.00 12.39
N GLY A 296 2.05 5.99 12.87
CA GLY A 296 3.52 6.05 12.79
C GLY A 296 4.06 6.43 11.41
N ASP A 297 3.24 7.04 10.54
CA ASP A 297 3.71 7.60 9.27
C ASP A 297 4.26 9.02 9.50
N LEU A 298 5.52 9.25 9.15
CA LEU A 298 6.16 10.56 9.15
C LEU A 298 5.72 11.34 7.91
N VAL A 299 5.21 12.54 8.12
CA VAL A 299 4.95 13.50 7.04
C VAL A 299 6.27 14.18 6.71
N TRP A 300 6.98 13.62 5.74
CA TRP A 300 8.35 14.00 5.45
C TRP A 300 8.50 15.48 5.05
N SER A 301 9.40 16.18 5.74
CA SER A 301 9.82 17.53 5.39
C SER A 301 11.33 17.68 5.63
N GLU A 302 12.04 18.16 4.61
CA GLU A 302 13.49 18.36 4.66
C GLU A 302 13.92 19.37 5.74
N GLU A 303 13.02 20.28 6.15
CA GLU A 303 13.29 21.27 7.20
C GLU A 303 13.53 20.62 8.57
N HIS A 304 12.94 19.43 8.79
CA HIS A 304 12.98 18.70 10.04
C HIS A 304 14.01 17.57 10.05
N ALA A 305 14.80 17.40 8.97
CA ALA A 305 15.68 16.25 8.77
C ALA A 305 17.13 16.67 8.53
N ARG A 306 18.07 16.00 9.20
CA ARG A 306 19.51 16.14 8.94
C ARG A 306 20.19 14.78 8.89
N ARG A 307 21.20 14.64 8.03
CA ARG A 307 22.02 13.44 7.99
C ARG A 307 22.67 13.21 9.37
N GLY A 308 22.49 12.01 9.90
CA GLY A 308 23.12 11.56 11.14
C GLY A 308 24.35 10.67 10.91
N GLU A 309 24.79 10.04 11.99
CA GLU A 309 25.91 9.09 11.99
C GLU A 309 25.63 7.85 11.11
N PRO A 310 26.68 7.14 10.66
CA PRO A 310 26.52 5.85 10.00
C PRO A 310 25.62 4.89 10.81
N ALA A 311 24.69 4.24 10.12
CA ALA A 311 23.75 3.28 10.71
C ALA A 311 23.52 2.14 9.73
N GLU A 312 24.20 1.02 9.95
CA GLU A 312 24.03 -0.16 9.12
C GLU A 312 22.65 -0.80 9.37
N ALA A 313 21.87 -0.99 8.30
CA ALA A 313 20.51 -1.49 8.39
C ALA A 313 20.45 -2.91 8.99
N PHE A 314 21.42 -3.78 8.69
CA PHE A 314 21.48 -5.14 9.25
C PHE A 314 21.81 -5.15 10.73
N ALA A 315 22.69 -4.26 11.20
CA ALA A 315 22.95 -4.09 12.63
C ALA A 315 21.70 -3.56 13.35
N THR A 316 21.03 -2.56 12.76
CA THR A 316 19.76 -2.02 13.26
C THR A 316 18.68 -3.09 13.34
N ALA A 317 18.50 -3.88 12.27
CA ALA A 317 17.51 -4.93 12.17
C ALA A 317 17.76 -6.08 13.16
N ARG A 318 19.02 -6.37 13.48
CA ARG A 318 19.39 -7.41 14.44
C ARG A 318 19.23 -6.95 15.89
N VAL A 319 19.50 -5.68 16.20
CA VAL A 319 19.60 -5.19 17.59
C VAL A 319 18.39 -4.36 18.03
N VAL A 320 17.94 -3.42 17.19
CA VAL A 320 16.94 -2.41 17.58
C VAL A 320 15.53 -2.81 17.13
N LEU A 321 15.38 -3.40 15.95
CA LEU A 321 14.08 -3.82 15.42
C LEU A 321 13.29 -4.76 16.35
N PRO A 322 13.90 -5.73 17.07
CA PRO A 322 13.17 -6.58 18.01
C PRO A 322 12.60 -5.82 19.22
N THR A 323 13.18 -4.68 19.59
CA THR A 323 12.73 -3.87 20.73
C THR A 323 11.75 -2.77 20.34
N ALA A 324 11.49 -2.61 19.04
CA ALA A 324 10.64 -1.55 18.55
C ALA A 324 9.14 -1.88 18.76
N SER A 325 8.36 -0.90 19.23
CA SER A 325 6.90 -1.01 19.30
C SER A 325 6.25 -0.65 17.97
N ALA A 326 5.09 -1.26 17.67
CA ALA A 326 4.33 -0.97 16.46
C ALA A 326 3.15 -0.04 16.78
N ALA A 327 3.03 1.07 16.03
CA ALA A 327 1.89 1.98 16.11
C ALA A 327 0.56 1.28 15.74
N PRO A 328 -0.59 1.71 16.28
CA PRO A 328 -1.89 1.15 15.92
C PRO A 328 -2.21 1.40 14.43
N THR A 329 -3.13 0.60 13.87
CA THR A 329 -3.66 0.83 12.52
C THR A 329 -5.00 1.53 12.63
N ALA A 330 -5.12 2.68 11.98
CA ALA A 330 -6.34 3.47 11.91
C ALA A 330 -7.47 2.62 11.27
N PRO A 331 -8.72 2.77 11.72
CA PRO A 331 -9.81 1.88 11.32
C PRO A 331 -9.96 1.68 9.80
N LEU A 332 -9.83 2.74 9.01
CA LEU A 332 -9.96 2.66 7.54
C LEU A 332 -8.76 1.99 6.85
N ASP A 333 -7.62 1.92 7.52
CA ASP A 333 -6.39 1.34 7.01
C ASP A 333 -6.17 -0.12 7.47
N ARG A 334 -7.07 -0.66 8.30
CA ARG A 334 -7.15 -2.08 8.66
C ARG A 334 -7.61 -2.91 7.46
N HIS A 335 -6.67 -3.29 6.62
CA HIS A 335 -6.91 -4.13 5.45
C HIS A 335 -5.78 -5.15 5.29
N PRO A 336 -6.05 -6.42 4.95
CA PRO A 336 -5.01 -7.44 4.89
C PRO A 336 -3.86 -7.10 3.93
N ALA A 337 -4.17 -6.50 2.76
CA ALA A 337 -3.16 -6.05 1.80
C ALA A 337 -2.25 -4.91 2.29
N ARG A 338 -2.64 -4.21 3.38
CA ARG A 338 -1.83 -3.15 4.01
C ARG A 338 -0.83 -3.72 5.03
N LEU A 339 -0.93 -4.99 5.40
CA LEU A 339 0.06 -5.64 6.27
C LEU A 339 1.42 -5.65 5.57
N ALA A 340 2.39 -5.02 6.22
CA ALA A 340 3.75 -4.84 5.74
C ALA A 340 4.69 -4.72 6.95
N GLU A 341 4.81 -5.79 7.71
CA GLU A 341 5.53 -5.79 8.99
C GLU A 341 7.04 -5.99 8.77
N PRO A 342 7.92 -5.07 9.19
CA PRO A 342 9.37 -5.24 9.03
C PRO A 342 9.90 -6.41 9.86
N VAL A 343 10.61 -7.34 9.20
CA VAL A 343 11.20 -8.53 9.83
C VAL A 343 12.67 -8.66 9.44
N PHE A 344 13.44 -9.24 10.35
CA PHE A 344 14.82 -9.67 10.11
C PHE A 344 14.90 -11.19 10.20
N LEU A 345 15.46 -11.82 9.17
CA LEU A 345 15.62 -13.27 9.09
C LEU A 345 17.08 -13.61 8.87
N GLU A 346 17.57 -14.61 9.62
CA GLU A 346 18.87 -15.24 9.45
C GLU A 346 18.78 -16.74 9.77
N GLY A 347 19.79 -17.52 9.38
CA GLY A 347 19.81 -18.98 9.66
C GLY A 347 18.74 -19.78 8.91
N TYR A 348 18.19 -19.26 7.83
CA TYR A 348 17.19 -19.94 7.00
C TYR A 348 17.83 -20.80 5.90
N ALA A 349 17.13 -21.86 5.52
CA ALA A 349 17.43 -22.60 4.30
C ALA A 349 16.68 -22.00 3.11
N ILE A 350 17.28 -22.05 1.93
CA ILE A 350 16.67 -21.56 0.68
C ILE A 350 16.33 -22.75 -0.19
N GLU A 351 15.10 -22.78 -0.68
CA GLU A 351 14.67 -23.66 -1.76
C GLU A 351 14.24 -22.82 -2.96
N GLN A 352 14.62 -23.26 -4.15
CA GLN A 352 14.20 -22.65 -5.40
C GLN A 352 13.51 -23.71 -6.26
N ASP A 353 12.28 -23.44 -6.65
CA ASP A 353 11.54 -24.29 -7.55
C ASP A 353 12.15 -24.23 -8.96
N ALA A 354 12.44 -25.38 -9.55
CA ALA A 354 13.18 -25.46 -10.81
C ALA A 354 12.37 -24.94 -12.01
N ASP A 355 11.04 -25.06 -11.96
CA ASP A 355 10.15 -24.74 -13.08
C ASP A 355 9.65 -23.29 -13.01
N SER A 356 9.17 -22.86 -11.84
CA SER A 356 8.62 -21.53 -11.61
C SER A 356 9.66 -20.50 -11.17
N GLY A 357 10.84 -20.95 -10.73
CA GLY A 357 11.86 -20.08 -10.15
C GLY A 357 11.50 -19.52 -8.77
N ALA A 358 10.36 -19.93 -8.19
CA ALA A 358 9.86 -19.42 -6.92
C ALA A 358 10.83 -19.72 -5.78
N VAL A 359 11.11 -18.70 -4.96
CA VAL A 359 12.03 -18.80 -3.82
C VAL A 359 11.23 -19.01 -2.53
N THR A 360 11.63 -20.00 -1.74
CA THR A 360 11.07 -20.28 -0.41
C THR A 360 12.18 -20.23 0.63
N PHE A 361 11.96 -19.52 1.73
CA PHE A 361 12.80 -19.59 2.91
C PHE A 361 12.19 -20.54 3.93
N THR A 362 13.00 -21.43 4.48
CA THR A 362 12.63 -22.25 5.63
C THR A 362 13.31 -21.68 6.87
N VAL A 363 12.52 -21.03 7.73
CA VAL A 363 12.96 -20.35 8.96
C VAL A 363 12.36 -21.11 10.14
N ALA A 364 13.18 -21.64 11.05
CA ALA A 364 12.70 -22.38 12.22
C ALA A 364 11.65 -23.49 11.88
N GLY A 365 11.81 -24.16 10.73
CA GLY A 365 10.88 -25.18 10.24
C GLY A 365 9.63 -24.66 9.52
N HIS A 366 9.40 -23.35 9.48
CA HIS A 366 8.30 -22.72 8.75
C HIS A 366 8.73 -22.32 7.33
N ARG A 367 7.91 -22.68 6.34
CA ARG A 367 8.12 -22.29 4.94
C ARG A 367 7.47 -20.94 4.66
N LEU A 368 8.26 -19.99 4.20
CA LEU A 368 7.83 -18.64 3.84
C LEU A 368 8.16 -18.38 2.37
N LEU A 369 7.14 -18.14 1.56
CA LEU A 369 7.32 -17.78 0.16
C LEU A 369 7.89 -16.37 0.05
N VAL A 370 8.93 -16.22 -0.76
CA VAL A 370 9.59 -14.96 -1.00
C VAL A 370 9.06 -14.34 -2.29
N ASP A 371 8.52 -13.14 -2.18
CA ASP A 371 7.97 -12.38 -3.28
C ASP A 371 9.08 -11.62 -4.01
N THR A 372 9.80 -12.37 -4.87
CA THR A 372 10.88 -11.81 -5.69
C THR A 372 10.38 -10.90 -6.81
N ASP A 373 9.10 -10.98 -7.18
CA ASP A 373 8.48 -10.15 -8.21
C ASP A 373 8.27 -8.72 -7.73
N ARG A 374 8.18 -8.52 -6.41
CA ARG A 374 8.13 -7.20 -5.77
C ARG A 374 9.49 -6.53 -5.56
N VAL A 375 10.59 -7.17 -5.96
CA VAL A 375 11.91 -6.53 -5.92
C VAL A 375 11.97 -5.46 -7.01
N PRO A 376 12.18 -4.16 -6.68
CA PRO A 376 12.10 -3.11 -7.67
C PRO A 376 13.25 -3.21 -8.68
N ALA A 377 12.92 -3.17 -9.97
CA ALA A 377 13.91 -3.06 -11.05
C ALA A 377 14.71 -1.74 -11.00
N ALA A 378 14.28 -0.80 -10.16
CA ALA A 378 14.95 0.46 -9.90
C ALA A 378 16.17 0.33 -8.96
N GLY A 379 16.55 -0.87 -8.49
CA GLY A 379 17.69 -1.06 -7.59
C GLY A 379 18.57 -2.27 -7.94
N PRO A 380 19.67 -2.48 -7.18
CA PRO A 380 20.60 -3.58 -7.41
C PRO A 380 20.13 -4.91 -6.79
N LEU A 381 19.07 -4.92 -5.98
CA LEU A 381 18.51 -6.15 -5.42
C LEU A 381 17.90 -6.98 -6.56
N THR A 382 18.23 -8.26 -6.61
CA THR A 382 17.74 -9.18 -7.66
C THR A 382 17.24 -10.48 -7.06
N PRO A 383 16.34 -11.22 -7.73
CA PRO A 383 15.92 -12.56 -7.30
C PRO A 383 17.11 -13.49 -7.05
N LYS A 384 18.17 -13.38 -7.86
CA LYS A 384 19.41 -14.15 -7.67
C LYS A 384 20.14 -13.79 -6.37
N ALA A 385 20.24 -12.49 -6.05
CA ALA A 385 20.85 -12.06 -4.79
C ALA A 385 20.07 -12.62 -3.60
N VAL A 386 18.74 -12.57 -3.66
CA VAL A 386 17.84 -13.15 -2.65
C VAL A 386 18.04 -14.67 -2.51
N ALA A 387 18.08 -15.40 -3.62
CA ALA A 387 18.29 -16.86 -3.61
C ALA A 387 19.69 -17.30 -3.16
N SER A 388 20.65 -16.38 -3.02
CA SER A 388 22.03 -16.64 -2.56
C SER A 388 22.36 -15.99 -1.22
N SER A 389 21.35 -15.47 -0.54
CA SER A 389 21.52 -14.68 0.69
C SER A 389 21.63 -15.55 1.94
N HIS A 390 22.14 -14.96 3.03
CA HIS A 390 22.24 -15.60 4.35
C HIS A 390 21.59 -14.78 5.46
N ALA A 391 21.26 -13.53 5.19
CA ALA A 391 20.43 -12.67 6.04
C ALA A 391 19.51 -11.83 5.16
N CYS A 392 18.30 -11.54 5.63
CA CYS A 392 17.31 -10.77 4.89
C CYS A 392 16.55 -9.81 5.81
N ILE A 393 16.49 -8.54 5.40
CA ILE A 393 15.51 -7.57 5.90
C ILE A 393 14.36 -7.56 4.91
N GLY A 394 13.14 -7.77 5.39
CA GLY A 394 11.97 -7.82 4.53
C GLY A 394 10.70 -7.32 5.21
N LEU A 395 9.62 -7.30 4.45
CA LEU A 395 8.26 -7.04 4.93
C LEU A 395 7.48 -8.35 4.91
N LEU A 396 6.94 -8.75 6.06
CA LEU A 396 5.96 -9.81 6.15
C LEU A 396 4.60 -9.25 5.71
N ARG A 397 4.07 -9.79 4.62
CA ARG A 397 2.83 -9.33 3.98
C ARG A 397 1.81 -10.44 3.88
N TRP A 398 0.54 -10.08 3.82
CA TRP A 398 -0.52 -11.02 3.47
C TRP A 398 -0.93 -10.84 2.01
N ASP A 399 -0.78 -11.88 1.21
CA ASP A 399 -1.19 -11.89 -0.19
C ASP A 399 -1.69 -13.28 -0.61
N ALA A 400 -2.74 -13.30 -1.43
CA ALA A 400 -3.35 -14.51 -1.97
C ALA A 400 -3.61 -15.60 -0.89
N GLY A 401 -4.12 -15.18 0.27
CA GLY A 401 -4.53 -16.08 1.35
C GLY A 401 -3.38 -16.67 2.17
N ARG A 402 -2.17 -16.10 2.09
CA ARG A 402 -1.01 -16.57 2.86
C ARG A 402 -0.03 -15.44 3.18
N PHE A 403 0.83 -15.67 4.16
CA PHE A 403 1.97 -14.79 4.42
C PHE A 403 3.06 -14.98 3.34
N ARG A 404 3.68 -13.86 2.94
CA ARG A 404 4.82 -13.79 2.04
C ARG A 404 5.85 -12.81 2.57
N LEU A 405 7.12 -13.03 2.21
CA LEU A 405 8.22 -12.13 2.48
C LEU A 405 8.51 -11.27 1.26
N GLN A 406 8.38 -9.94 1.36
CA GLN A 406 8.91 -9.01 0.37
C GLN A 406 10.33 -8.58 0.81
N PRO A 407 11.40 -8.92 0.07
CA PRO A 407 12.75 -8.51 0.42
C PRO A 407 12.96 -7.00 0.25
N LEU A 408 13.54 -6.34 1.26
CA LEU A 408 14.02 -4.96 1.17
C LEU A 408 15.54 -4.89 1.04
N ALA A 409 16.24 -5.81 1.72
CA ALA A 409 17.69 -5.96 1.64
C ALA A 409 18.12 -7.39 1.95
N VAL A 410 19.26 -7.80 1.41
CA VAL A 410 19.87 -9.11 1.73
C VAL A 410 21.37 -8.98 1.94
N GLU A 411 21.94 -9.83 2.80
CA GLU A 411 23.38 -10.05 2.86
C GLU A 411 23.77 -11.24 1.98
N THR A 412 24.74 -11.02 1.11
CA THR A 412 25.36 -12.05 0.26
C THR A 412 26.85 -12.11 0.55
N THR A 413 27.55 -13.12 0.03
CA THR A 413 29.01 -13.22 0.18
C THR A 413 29.72 -12.87 -1.13
N VAL A 414 30.57 -11.84 -1.11
CA VAL A 414 31.47 -11.49 -2.23
C VAL A 414 32.91 -11.58 -1.76
N ARG A 415 33.73 -12.40 -2.42
CA ARG A 415 35.15 -12.62 -2.03
C ARG A 415 35.31 -12.94 -0.53
N LYS A 416 34.43 -13.79 0.00
CA LYS A 416 34.37 -14.20 1.42
C LYS A 416 34.03 -13.08 2.42
N LYS A 417 33.54 -11.93 1.95
CA LYS A 417 33.05 -10.85 2.82
C LYS A 417 31.53 -10.71 2.68
N PRO A 418 30.80 -10.50 3.79
CA PRO A 418 29.40 -10.15 3.71
C PRO A 418 29.26 -8.79 3.01
N VAL A 419 28.29 -8.71 2.10
CA VAL A 419 27.94 -7.48 1.38
C VAL A 419 26.43 -7.36 1.37
N ALA A 420 25.93 -6.24 1.89
CA ALA A 420 24.53 -5.89 1.87
C ALA A 420 24.12 -5.38 0.49
N VAL A 421 22.97 -5.85 -0.01
CA VAL A 421 22.35 -5.41 -1.26
C VAL A 421 20.95 -4.91 -0.93
N HIS A 422 20.71 -3.61 -1.13
CA HIS A 422 19.44 -2.95 -0.78
C HIS A 422 18.63 -2.62 -2.03
N ALA A 423 17.30 -2.78 -1.95
CA ALA A 423 16.38 -2.34 -2.99
C ALA A 423 16.50 -0.83 -3.29
N GLY A 424 16.69 -0.02 -2.24
CA GLY A 424 16.80 1.44 -2.32
C GLY A 424 18.22 1.99 -2.55
N ALA A 425 19.22 1.16 -2.84
CA ALA A 425 20.62 1.60 -2.88
C ALA A 425 20.93 2.70 -3.92
N TRP A 426 20.08 2.86 -4.94
CA TRP A 426 20.25 3.90 -5.97
C TRP A 426 19.45 5.18 -5.69
N ALA A 427 18.69 5.24 -4.60
CA ALA A 427 17.72 6.30 -4.34
C ALA A 427 18.37 7.69 -4.19
N GLY A 428 19.48 7.79 -3.45
CA GLY A 428 20.27 9.02 -3.29
C GLY A 428 21.20 9.35 -4.47
N GLY A 429 21.23 8.52 -5.51
CA GLY A 429 22.33 8.49 -6.49
C GLY A 429 23.30 7.35 -6.21
N THR A 430 24.02 6.91 -7.24
CA THR A 430 24.81 5.67 -7.17
C THR A 430 26.15 5.77 -7.89
N THR A 431 27.16 5.13 -7.31
CA THR A 431 28.47 4.91 -7.96
C THR A 431 28.52 3.56 -8.69
N ASP A 432 27.46 2.75 -8.59
CA ASP A 432 27.31 1.50 -9.32
C ASP A 432 27.22 1.77 -10.82
N LYS A 433 28.09 1.13 -11.61
CA LYS A 433 28.10 1.25 -13.07
C LYS A 433 26.76 0.85 -13.69
N ALA A 434 26.07 -0.14 -13.13
CA ALA A 434 24.76 -0.58 -13.62
C ALA A 434 23.70 0.52 -13.37
N GLY A 435 23.68 1.08 -12.17
CA GLY A 435 22.80 2.19 -11.80
C GLY A 435 23.05 3.44 -12.63
N ILE A 436 24.31 3.87 -12.80
CA ILE A 436 24.69 5.01 -13.65
C ILE A 436 24.20 4.81 -15.09
N LYS A 437 24.35 3.60 -15.65
CA LYS A 437 23.88 3.27 -17.00
C LYS A 437 22.35 3.32 -17.09
N ALA A 438 21.65 2.76 -16.10
CA ALA A 438 20.19 2.74 -16.04
C ALA A 438 19.61 4.16 -15.95
N GLU A 439 20.18 5.01 -15.11
CA GLU A 439 19.81 6.42 -15.00
C GLU A 439 20.01 7.19 -16.30
N LYS A 440 21.16 7.01 -16.95
CA LYS A 440 21.45 7.68 -18.23
C LYS A 440 20.45 7.27 -19.33
N ALA A 441 20.07 6.00 -19.36
CA ALA A 441 19.07 5.50 -20.30
C ALA A 441 17.69 6.16 -20.04
N ALA A 442 17.27 6.25 -18.77
CA ALA A 442 16.02 6.90 -18.40
C ALA A 442 15.98 8.39 -18.78
N THR A 443 17.05 9.14 -18.52
CA THR A 443 17.14 10.58 -18.88
C THR A 443 17.07 10.81 -20.39
N THR A 444 17.65 9.90 -21.17
CA THR A 444 17.61 9.97 -22.64
C THR A 444 16.17 9.78 -23.15
N ALA A 445 15.41 8.83 -22.59
CA ALA A 445 14.01 8.60 -22.95
C ALA A 445 13.13 9.84 -22.67
N VAL A 446 13.27 10.46 -21.49
CA VAL A 446 12.53 11.68 -21.13
C VAL A 446 12.85 12.85 -22.05
N THR A 447 14.11 13.01 -22.44
CA THR A 447 14.54 14.09 -23.34
C THR A 447 13.90 13.97 -24.72
N VAL A 448 13.86 12.75 -25.28
CA VAL A 448 13.20 12.46 -26.56
C VAL A 448 11.70 12.76 -26.49
N LEU A 449 11.04 12.42 -25.38
CA LEU A 449 9.60 12.70 -25.19
C LEU A 449 9.32 14.20 -25.11
N ARG A 450 10.12 14.97 -24.37
CA ARG A 450 10.01 16.43 -24.31
C ARG A 450 10.21 17.09 -25.68
N GLU A 451 11.18 16.61 -26.45
CA GLU A 451 11.40 17.09 -27.82
C GLU A 451 10.21 16.80 -28.74
N ARG A 452 9.62 15.60 -28.65
CA ARG A 452 8.42 15.22 -29.42
C ARG A 452 7.19 16.05 -29.01
N ALA A 453 6.97 16.23 -27.71
CA ALA A 453 5.88 17.06 -27.19
C ALA A 453 6.02 18.53 -27.64
N GLY A 454 7.23 19.09 -27.56
CA GLY A 454 7.52 20.45 -28.04
C GLY A 454 7.29 20.64 -29.54
N LYS A 455 7.52 19.59 -30.36
CA LYS A 455 7.20 19.60 -31.80
C LYS A 455 5.69 19.52 -32.07
N LEU A 456 4.94 18.81 -31.23
CA LEU A 456 3.48 18.69 -31.35
C LEU A 456 2.75 19.98 -30.93
N LEU A 457 3.25 20.68 -29.92
CA LEU A 457 2.69 21.96 -29.43
C LEU A 457 3.03 23.18 -30.30
N ARG A 458 3.91 23.01 -31.30
CA ARG A 458 4.31 24.06 -32.26
C ARG A 458 3.60 23.93 -33.62
N LYS A 459 2.65 23.01 -33.73
CA LYS A 459 1.70 22.89 -34.83
C LYS A 459 0.31 23.23 -34.31
#